data_AF-A0A7H1DW86-F1
#
_entry.id   AF-A0A7H1DW86-F1
#
_cell.length_a   1.000
_cell.length_b   1.000
_cell.length_c   1.000
_cell.angle_alpha   90.00
_cell.angle_beta   90.00
_cell.angle_gamma   90.00
#
_symmetry.space_group_name_H-M   'P 1'
#
loop_
_entity.id
_entity.type
_entity.pdbx_description
1 polymer ?
#
loop_
_entity_poly.entity_id
_entity_poly.type
_entity_poly.pdbx_seq_one_letter_code
_entity_poly.pdbx_strand_id
1 'polypeptide(L)'
;MAKNNSITVQNIKIAITSINNEDYISLTDMVKAKDDDSRAADIIKNWLRNRGTLEFLGTWESIYNPDFKVVEFDHFRKEAGLPTFTMSVSNWVESTNAIGIISKQGKYGGTYAHKDIAFEFGSAISPVFKLYIIKEYQRLKEIESNSYGLEWNVRRILSKANYQIHTDAVKNYIVPNLSYSQKKEWVYAEEADLLNIVLFGCTAKQWREANPERVLKGENIRDIASINELAILTNLESLNATLIKNKLNKKERFRILLDMVKEQRQTLDKIDYIKSIKKLKDSTFVDEQQKIITDPENDIKNKNKT
;
A
#
# COMPACT_ATOMS: atom_id res chain seq x y z
N MET A 1 -6.59 32.92 8.52
CA MET A 1 -6.09 32.90 9.92
C MET A 1 -5.67 31.47 10.23
N ALA A 2 -4.41 31.23 10.56
CA ALA A 2 -3.92 29.88 10.90
C ALA A 2 -4.63 29.39 12.17
N LYS A 3 -5.30 28.23 12.10
CA LYS A 3 -5.93 27.59 13.25
C LYS A 3 -4.82 26.99 14.10
N ASN A 4 -4.53 27.58 15.26
CA ASN A 4 -3.51 27.08 16.17
C ASN A 4 -4.05 25.83 16.87
N ASN A 5 -3.58 24.66 16.43
CA ASN A 5 -3.84 23.39 17.09
C ASN A 5 -2.65 23.03 17.98
N SER A 6 -2.85 22.11 18.92
CA SER A 6 -1.76 21.56 19.71
C SER A 6 -1.98 20.08 19.91
N ILE A 7 -0.91 19.30 19.85
CA ILE A 7 -0.92 17.88 20.20
C ILE A 7 -0.24 17.69 21.55
N THR A 8 -0.69 16.69 22.30
CA THR A 8 -0.04 16.29 23.55
C THR A 8 0.70 14.98 23.33
N VAL A 9 2.02 15.00 23.49
CA VAL A 9 2.89 13.82 23.36
C VAL A 9 3.62 13.62 24.67
N GLN A 10 3.43 12.49 25.35
CA GLN A 10 4.06 12.22 26.66
C GLN A 10 3.86 13.35 27.69
N ASN A 11 2.63 13.90 27.77
CA ASN A 11 2.25 15.05 28.60
C ASN A 11 2.91 16.39 28.22
N ILE A 12 3.62 16.47 27.09
CA ILE A 12 4.16 17.70 26.54
C ILE A 12 3.20 18.24 25.48
N LYS A 13 2.83 19.51 25.60
CA LYS A 13 2.01 20.20 24.62
C LYS A 13 2.92 20.77 23.52
N ILE A 14 2.74 20.29 22.29
CA ILE A 14 3.46 20.74 21.10
C ILE A 14 2.51 21.56 20.23
N ALA A 15 2.85 22.81 19.94
CA ALA A 15 2.07 23.66 19.07
C ALA A 15 2.18 23.23 17.60
N ILE A 16 1.05 23.27 16.90
CA ILE A 16 0.93 23.07 15.46
C ILE A 16 0.26 24.30 14.86
N THR A 17 0.85 24.81 13.79
CA THR A 17 0.31 25.90 13.01
C THR A 17 0.16 25.43 11.57
N SER A 18 -0.99 25.66 10.95
CA SER A 18 -1.20 25.34 9.54
C SER A 18 -0.87 26.54 8.68
N ILE A 19 0.00 26.36 7.70
CA ILE A 19 0.43 27.38 6.73
C ILE A 19 0.26 26.78 5.34
N ASN A 20 -0.53 27.44 4.49
CA ASN A 20 -0.84 26.98 3.13
C ASN A 20 -1.34 25.52 3.06
N ASN A 21 -2.21 25.14 4.00
CA ASN A 21 -2.75 23.78 4.17
C ASN A 21 -1.72 22.71 4.59
N GLU A 22 -0.49 23.09 4.91
CA GLU A 22 0.50 22.18 5.47
C GLU A 22 0.72 22.43 6.96
N ASP A 23 0.99 21.35 7.70
CA ASP A 23 1.19 21.40 9.14
C ASP A 23 2.65 21.71 9.47
N TYR A 24 2.83 22.75 10.29
CA TYR A 24 4.10 23.15 10.87
C TYR A 24 4.10 22.88 12.37
N ILE A 25 5.08 22.10 12.83
CA ILE A 25 5.21 21.63 14.21
C ILE A 25 6.30 22.44 14.91
N SER A 26 6.03 22.87 16.15
CA SER A 26 6.98 23.62 16.97
C SER A 26 8.17 22.74 17.38
N LEU A 27 9.34 22.97 16.77
CA LEU A 27 10.60 22.33 17.15
C LEU A 27 11.03 22.77 18.55
N THR A 28 10.72 24.02 18.90
CA THR A 28 11.02 24.55 20.23
C THR A 28 10.28 23.77 21.31
N ASP A 29 8.97 23.50 21.14
CA ASP A 29 8.19 22.73 22.12
C ASP A 29 8.67 21.27 22.23
N MET A 30 9.11 20.68 21.10
CA MET A 30 9.69 19.33 21.08
C MET A 30 10.96 19.21 21.93
N VAL A 31 11.70 20.32 22.14
CA VAL A 31 12.93 20.35 22.95
C VAL A 31 12.67 20.79 24.38
N LYS A 32 11.79 21.80 24.59
CA LYS A 32 11.37 22.25 25.93
C LYS A 32 10.78 21.12 26.78
N ALA A 33 10.27 20.09 26.12
CA ALA A 33 9.94 18.78 26.67
C ALA A 33 11.02 18.14 27.57
N LYS A 34 12.29 18.48 27.36
CA LYS A 34 13.44 17.77 27.92
C LYS A 34 14.37 18.64 28.80
N ASP A 35 14.28 19.98 28.75
CA ASP A 35 15.16 20.90 29.50
C ASP A 35 14.67 22.37 29.43
N ASP A 36 15.29 23.26 30.23
CA ASP A 36 14.99 24.70 30.40
C ASP A 36 15.01 25.54 29.09
N ASP A 37 14.21 26.60 29.05
CA ASP A 37 13.77 27.33 27.84
C ASP A 37 14.89 27.89 26.95
N SER A 38 16.04 28.26 27.54
CA SER A 38 17.18 28.82 26.78
C SER A 38 17.93 27.78 25.95
N ARG A 39 17.83 26.49 26.32
CA ARG A 39 18.56 25.38 25.68
C ARG A 39 17.97 24.96 24.33
N ALA A 40 16.69 25.26 24.10
CA ALA A 40 15.98 24.84 22.89
C ALA A 40 16.53 25.49 21.61
N ALA A 41 16.82 26.79 21.66
CA ALA A 41 17.40 27.51 20.51
C ALA A 41 18.80 26.97 20.16
N ASP A 42 19.61 26.62 21.15
CA ASP A 42 20.96 26.09 20.95
C ASP A 42 20.95 24.67 20.39
N ILE A 43 20.01 23.82 20.84
CA ILE A 43 19.83 22.48 20.28
C ILE A 43 19.43 22.55 18.79
N ILE A 44 18.53 23.46 18.43
CA ILE A 44 18.12 23.67 17.04
C ILE A 44 19.29 24.20 16.21
N LYS A 45 20.04 25.19 16.69
CA LYS A 45 21.26 25.68 16.00
C LYS A 45 22.30 24.57 15.80
N ASN A 46 22.55 23.76 16.84
CA ASN A 46 23.48 22.64 16.76
C ASN A 46 23.04 21.59 15.73
N TRP A 47 21.73 21.35 15.60
CA TRP A 47 21.18 20.49 14.57
C TRP A 47 21.39 21.08 13.17
N LEU A 48 21.11 22.37 12.95
CA LEU A 48 21.37 23.04 11.66
C LEU A 48 22.86 23.10 11.27
N ARG A 49 23.79 22.99 12.22
CA ARG A 49 25.22 22.93 11.92
C ARG A 49 25.65 21.60 11.27
N ASN A 50 24.86 20.54 11.46
CA ASN A 50 25.19 19.21 10.96
C ASN A 50 25.05 19.17 9.42
N ARG A 51 26.09 18.67 8.75
CA ARG A 51 26.10 18.53 7.29
C ARG A 51 24.96 17.66 6.77
N GLY A 52 24.68 16.53 7.41
CA GLY A 52 23.58 15.65 7.01
C GLY A 52 22.22 16.33 7.16
N THR A 53 22.05 17.14 8.21
CA THR A 53 20.84 17.97 8.39
C THR A 53 20.70 18.99 7.26
N LEU A 54 21.76 19.74 6.93
CA LEU A 54 21.70 20.71 5.84
C LEU A 54 21.45 20.06 4.49
N GLU A 55 22.05 18.90 4.22
CA GLU A 55 21.78 18.12 3.00
C GLU A 55 20.32 17.68 2.93
N PHE A 56 19.75 17.19 4.03
CA PHE A 56 18.32 16.85 4.10
C PHE A 56 17.44 18.07 3.85
N LEU A 57 17.68 19.19 4.55
CA LEU A 57 16.91 20.42 4.42
C LEU A 57 16.98 20.96 3.00
N GLY A 58 18.18 21.10 2.42
CA GLY A 58 18.34 21.59 1.05
C GLY A 58 17.71 20.67 0.01
N THR A 59 17.71 19.34 0.23
CA THR A 59 16.99 18.39 -0.63
C THR A 59 15.49 18.59 -0.55
N TRP A 60 14.95 18.71 0.66
CA TRP A 60 13.52 18.94 0.87
C TRP A 60 13.08 20.26 0.21
N GLU A 61 13.83 21.35 0.43
CA GLU A 61 13.55 22.64 -0.19
C GLU A 61 13.65 22.57 -1.72
N SER A 62 14.65 21.89 -2.28
CA SER A 62 14.80 21.77 -3.74
C SER A 62 13.63 21.03 -4.41
N ILE A 63 12.95 20.13 -3.69
CA ILE A 63 11.80 19.37 -4.19
C ILE A 63 10.51 20.18 -4.05
N TYR A 64 10.32 20.87 -2.92
CA TYR A 64 9.02 21.45 -2.54
C TYR A 64 8.95 22.98 -2.58
N ASN A 65 10.09 23.67 -2.79
CA ASN A 65 10.19 25.13 -2.81
C ASN A 65 10.77 25.64 -4.14
N PRO A 66 9.94 26.09 -5.08
CA PRO A 66 10.38 26.62 -6.37
C PRO A 66 11.30 27.85 -6.27
N ASP A 67 11.18 28.63 -5.19
CA ASP A 67 11.93 29.88 -5.01
C ASP A 67 13.20 29.67 -4.16
N PHE A 68 13.61 28.42 -3.92
CA PHE A 68 14.79 28.10 -3.12
C PHE A 68 16.09 28.49 -3.82
N LYS A 69 16.97 29.20 -3.10
CA LYS A 69 18.25 29.66 -3.63
C LYS A 69 19.32 28.58 -3.47
N VAL A 70 19.38 27.67 -4.44
CA VAL A 70 20.31 26.52 -4.46
C VAL A 70 21.77 26.95 -4.38
N VAL A 71 22.15 28.08 -4.99
CA VAL A 71 23.54 28.58 -4.98
C VAL A 71 24.00 28.97 -3.57
N GLU A 72 23.14 29.66 -2.82
CA GLU A 72 23.42 30.05 -1.42
C GLU A 72 23.48 28.81 -0.53
N PHE A 73 22.58 27.85 -0.76
CA PHE A 73 22.62 26.56 -0.09
C PHE A 73 23.93 25.81 -0.33
N ASP A 74 24.42 25.75 -1.57
CA ASP A 74 25.67 25.06 -1.91
C ASP A 74 26.88 25.67 -1.19
N HIS A 75 26.87 26.98 -0.93
CA HIS A 75 27.89 27.63 -0.11
C HIS A 75 27.84 27.11 1.34
N PHE A 76 26.66 27.13 1.97
CA PHE A 76 26.50 26.61 3.34
C PHE A 76 26.82 25.12 3.46
N ARG A 77 26.45 24.32 2.46
CA ARG A 77 26.75 22.88 2.43
C ARG A 77 28.25 22.59 2.42
N LYS A 78 29.06 23.42 1.75
CA LYS A 78 30.53 23.26 1.71
C LYS A 78 31.19 23.60 3.05
N GLU A 79 30.64 24.57 3.77
CA GLU A 79 31.15 24.98 5.08
C GLU A 79 30.63 24.11 6.23
N ALA A 80 29.52 23.41 6.02
CA ALA A 80 28.90 22.55 7.00
C ALA A 80 29.87 21.49 7.55
N GLY A 81 29.94 21.39 8.88
CA GLY A 81 30.84 20.48 9.59
C GLY A 81 32.18 21.09 9.99
N LEU A 82 32.53 22.30 9.53
CA LEU A 82 33.66 23.04 10.08
C LEU A 82 33.36 23.48 11.53
N PRO A 83 34.34 23.46 12.46
CA PRO A 83 34.13 23.94 13.83
C PRO A 83 33.68 25.41 13.91
N THR A 84 34.07 26.20 12.92
CA THR A 84 33.74 27.63 12.79
C THR A 84 32.38 27.89 12.16
N PHE A 85 31.76 26.88 11.54
CA PHE A 85 30.49 27.04 10.86
C PHE A 85 29.37 27.23 11.88
N THR A 86 28.63 28.32 11.73
CA THR A 86 27.47 28.63 12.57
C THR A 86 26.30 29.00 11.67
N MET A 87 25.13 28.45 11.98
CA MET A 87 23.91 28.70 11.21
C MET A 87 22.75 28.91 12.17
N SER A 88 22.03 30.01 12.01
CA SER A 88 20.76 30.25 12.70
C SER A 88 19.61 29.97 11.74
N VAL A 89 18.44 29.66 12.29
CA VAL A 89 17.23 29.45 11.49
C VAL A 89 16.88 30.68 10.66
N SER A 90 16.96 31.88 11.26
CA SER A 90 16.71 33.13 10.53
C SER A 90 17.69 33.32 9.38
N ASN A 91 19.00 33.08 9.61
CA ASN A 91 20.00 33.21 8.55
C ASN A 91 19.78 32.21 7.42
N TRP A 92 19.43 30.95 7.75
CA TRP A 92 19.08 29.93 6.77
C TRP A 92 17.91 30.38 5.89
N VAL A 93 16.81 30.81 6.51
CA VAL A 93 15.59 31.24 5.81
C VAL A 93 15.83 32.48 4.94
N GLU A 94 16.47 33.52 5.49
CA GLU A 94 16.71 34.78 4.78
C GLU A 94 17.69 34.60 3.60
N SER A 95 18.74 33.81 3.80
CA SER A 95 19.77 33.59 2.78
C SER A 95 19.29 32.66 1.67
N THR A 96 18.54 31.60 2.00
CA THR A 96 18.14 30.57 1.02
C THR A 96 16.71 30.67 0.52
N ASN A 97 15.90 31.55 1.11
CA ASN A 97 14.45 31.62 0.89
C ASN A 97 13.73 30.31 1.25
N ALA A 98 14.25 29.57 2.23
CA ALA A 98 13.67 28.32 2.70
C ALA A 98 12.28 28.54 3.31
N ILE A 99 11.35 27.64 2.99
CA ILE A 99 9.96 27.68 3.51
C ILE A 99 9.72 26.62 4.57
N GLY A 100 10.50 25.55 4.60
CA GLY A 100 10.31 24.38 5.43
C GLY A 100 10.60 24.59 6.91
N ILE A 101 11.31 25.65 7.28
CA ILE A 101 11.50 26.09 8.67
C ILE A 101 11.14 27.58 8.78
N ILE A 102 10.44 27.96 9.84
CA ILE A 102 10.08 29.33 10.14
C ILE A 102 10.44 29.69 11.58
N SER A 103 10.85 30.93 11.79
CA SER A 103 11.02 31.50 13.13
C SER A 103 9.93 32.56 13.36
N LYS A 104 9.18 32.42 14.46
CA LYS A 104 8.17 33.40 14.88
C LYS A 104 8.64 34.09 16.16
N GLN A 105 8.43 35.40 16.25
CA GLN A 105 8.64 36.18 17.47
C GLN A 105 7.31 36.39 18.23
N GLY A 106 7.36 36.62 19.55
CA GLY A 106 6.21 36.96 20.39
C GLY A 106 5.69 35.83 21.29
N LYS A 107 4.46 35.98 21.80
CA LYS A 107 3.84 35.09 22.83
C LYS A 107 3.69 33.62 22.41
N TYR A 108 3.64 33.35 21.11
CA TYR A 108 3.66 32.01 20.51
C TYR A 108 4.90 31.80 19.62
N GLY A 109 5.96 32.55 19.93
CA GLY A 109 7.22 32.52 19.22
C GLY A 109 7.96 31.20 19.42
N GLY A 110 8.94 30.98 18.55
CA GLY A 110 9.68 29.73 18.48
C GLY A 110 9.99 29.36 17.03
N THR A 111 10.69 28.25 16.87
CA THR A 111 10.98 27.66 15.58
C THR A 111 9.94 26.61 15.27
N TYR A 112 9.29 26.73 14.12
CA TYR A 112 8.37 25.72 13.59
C TYR A 112 8.95 25.18 12.30
N ALA A 113 8.68 23.92 11.99
CA ALA A 113 9.08 23.33 10.73
C ALA A 113 7.94 22.50 10.14
N HIS A 114 7.95 22.35 8.83
CA HIS A 114 7.07 21.42 8.11
C HIS A 114 7.13 20.04 8.77
N LYS A 115 6.01 19.30 8.79
CA LYS A 115 5.90 17.99 9.45
C LYS A 115 7.06 17.04 9.11
N ASP A 116 7.49 16.94 7.86
CA ASP A 116 8.60 16.07 7.44
C ASP A 116 9.92 16.47 8.13
N ILE A 117 10.21 17.77 8.13
CA ILE A 117 11.42 18.34 8.74
C ILE A 117 11.36 18.21 10.27
N ALA A 118 10.18 18.38 10.86
CA ALA A 118 9.98 18.16 12.29
C ALA A 118 10.17 16.69 12.69
N PHE A 119 9.78 15.74 11.84
CA PHE A 119 10.02 14.31 12.06
C PHE A 119 11.50 13.96 11.94
N GLU A 120 12.23 14.56 10.98
CA GLU A 120 13.69 14.41 10.90
C GLU A 120 14.37 15.01 12.14
N PHE A 121 13.97 16.22 12.56
CA PHE A 121 14.47 16.83 13.79
C PHE A 121 14.24 15.93 15.02
N GLY A 122 13.01 15.43 15.19
CA GLY A 122 12.66 14.50 16.27
C GLY A 122 13.52 13.24 16.25
N SER A 123 13.79 12.71 15.05
CA SER A 123 14.65 11.53 14.85
C SER A 123 16.12 11.80 15.17
N ALA A 124 16.59 13.03 14.94
CA ALA A 124 17.94 13.45 15.27
C ALA A 124 18.15 13.65 16.79
N ILE A 125 17.15 14.15 17.51
CA ILE A 125 17.25 14.45 18.95
C ILE A 125 16.74 13.33 19.87
N SER A 126 16.12 12.29 19.32
CA SER A 126 15.58 11.17 20.10
C SER A 126 15.70 9.83 19.35
N PRO A 127 16.61 8.96 19.79
CA PRO A 127 16.70 7.58 19.28
C PRO A 127 15.39 6.80 19.47
N VAL A 128 14.68 7.05 20.60
CA VAL A 128 13.38 6.44 20.88
C VAL A 128 12.33 6.82 19.85
N PHE A 129 12.22 8.12 19.53
CA PHE A 129 11.32 8.59 18.48
C PHE A 129 11.67 8.01 17.12
N LYS A 130 12.97 7.96 16.77
CA LYS A 130 13.46 7.36 15.53
C LYS A 130 13.05 5.89 15.40
N LEU A 131 13.19 5.11 16.47
CA LEU A 131 12.75 3.71 16.51
C LEU A 131 11.22 3.57 16.43
N TYR A 132 10.46 4.50 17.01
CA TYR A 132 9.00 4.50 16.87
C TYR A 132 8.54 4.75 15.44
N ILE A 133 9.17 5.68 14.71
CA ILE A 133 8.88 5.88 13.28
C ILE A 133 9.15 4.59 12.50
N ILE A 134 10.30 3.95 12.74
CA ILE A 134 10.66 2.68 12.08
C ILE A 134 9.61 1.61 12.38
N LYS A 135 9.21 1.47 13.65
CA LYS A 135 8.20 0.50 14.08
C LYS A 135 6.82 0.80 13.51
N GLU A 136 6.45 2.07 13.41
CA GLU A 136 5.16 2.47 12.86
C GLU A 136 5.09 2.21 11.35
N TYR A 137 6.18 2.45 10.62
CA TYR A 137 6.30 2.05 9.22
C TYR A 137 6.15 0.52 9.06
N GLN A 138 6.82 -0.27 9.90
CA GLN A 138 6.67 -1.73 9.91
C GLN A 138 5.22 -2.15 10.20
N ARG A 139 4.57 -1.54 11.20
CA ARG A 139 3.17 -1.81 11.56
C ARG A 139 2.21 -1.51 10.40
N LEU A 140 2.38 -0.37 9.73
CA LEU A 140 1.57 0.00 8.56
C LEU A 140 1.73 -1.04 7.45
N LYS A 141 2.96 -1.49 7.19
CA LYS A 141 3.24 -2.56 6.22
C LYS A 141 2.61 -3.89 6.60
N GLU A 142 2.67 -4.28 7.86
CA GLU A 142 2.01 -5.49 8.35
C GLU A 142 0.49 -5.43 8.17
N ILE A 143 -0.14 -4.28 8.46
CA ILE A 143 -1.58 -4.10 8.33
C ILE A 143 -2.03 -4.12 6.87
N GLU A 144 -1.32 -3.42 5.98
CA GLU A 144 -1.60 -3.45 4.54
C GLU A 144 -1.48 -4.87 3.99
N SER A 145 -0.39 -5.58 4.34
CA SER A 145 -0.17 -6.99 3.98
C SER A 145 -1.29 -7.91 4.48
N ASN A 146 -1.68 -7.75 5.75
CA ASN A 146 -2.71 -8.57 6.36
C ASN A 146 -4.09 -8.31 5.76
N SER A 147 -4.36 -7.08 5.29
CA SER A 147 -5.63 -6.73 4.65
C SER A 147 -5.85 -7.52 3.34
N TYR A 148 -4.83 -7.61 2.47
CA TYR A 148 -4.91 -8.43 1.26
C TYR A 148 -4.96 -9.92 1.57
N GLY A 149 -4.19 -10.38 2.56
CA GLY A 149 -4.24 -11.78 3.02
C GLY A 149 -5.63 -12.17 3.57
N LEU A 150 -6.26 -11.28 4.34
CA LEU A 150 -7.59 -11.46 4.90
C LEU A 150 -8.66 -11.45 3.80
N GLU A 151 -8.62 -10.49 2.88
CA GLU A 151 -9.55 -10.43 1.74
C GLU A 151 -9.44 -11.70 0.88
N TRP A 152 -8.23 -12.16 0.60
CA TRP A 152 -8.00 -13.40 -0.13
C TRP A 152 -8.58 -14.62 0.59
N ASN A 153 -8.38 -14.72 1.92
CA ASN A 153 -8.98 -15.78 2.74
C ASN A 153 -10.52 -15.73 2.71
N VAL A 154 -11.12 -14.54 2.82
CA VAL A 154 -12.57 -14.35 2.72
C VAL A 154 -13.09 -14.80 1.36
N ARG A 155 -12.44 -14.38 0.26
CA ARG A 155 -12.85 -14.78 -1.09
C ARG A 155 -12.72 -16.28 -1.32
N ARG A 156 -11.70 -16.91 -0.78
CA ARG A 156 -11.56 -18.38 -0.80
C ARG A 156 -12.72 -19.06 -0.08
N ILE A 157 -13.12 -18.57 1.10
CA ILE A 157 -14.27 -19.12 1.84
C ILE A 157 -15.56 -18.95 1.03
N LEU A 158 -15.77 -17.77 0.43
CA LEU A 158 -16.94 -17.49 -0.41
C LEU A 158 -17.00 -18.40 -1.65
N SER A 159 -15.88 -18.64 -2.34
CA SER A 159 -15.86 -19.60 -3.46
C SER A 159 -16.15 -21.02 -3.00
N LYS A 160 -15.68 -21.45 -1.81
CA LYS A 160 -16.05 -22.78 -1.28
C LYS A 160 -17.54 -22.90 -0.98
N ALA A 161 -18.16 -21.86 -0.45
CA ALA A 161 -19.60 -21.83 -0.21
C ALA A 161 -20.38 -21.84 -1.53
N ASN A 162 -19.95 -21.05 -2.53
CA ASN A 162 -20.61 -20.99 -3.83
C ASN A 162 -20.45 -22.26 -4.66
N TYR A 163 -19.35 -22.99 -4.49
CA TYR A 163 -19.20 -24.33 -5.07
C TYR A 163 -20.32 -25.28 -4.62
N GLN A 164 -20.82 -25.16 -3.38
CA GLN A 164 -21.97 -25.96 -2.91
C GLN A 164 -23.26 -25.57 -3.64
N ILE A 165 -23.53 -24.27 -3.80
CA ILE A 165 -24.69 -23.77 -4.55
C ILE A 165 -24.67 -24.28 -5.98
N HIS A 166 -23.50 -24.26 -6.62
CA HIS A 166 -23.31 -24.78 -7.97
C HIS A 166 -23.52 -26.29 -8.04
N THR A 167 -22.89 -27.03 -7.12
CA THR A 167 -23.03 -28.50 -7.03
C THR A 167 -24.48 -28.92 -6.79
N ASP A 168 -25.24 -28.18 -5.97
CA ASP A 168 -26.67 -28.41 -5.74
C ASP A 168 -27.50 -28.17 -7.01
N ALA A 169 -27.17 -27.16 -7.82
CA ALA A 169 -27.83 -26.96 -9.10
C ALA A 169 -27.55 -28.11 -10.08
N VAL A 170 -26.31 -28.61 -10.15
CA VAL A 170 -25.97 -29.81 -10.93
C VAL A 170 -26.78 -31.02 -10.44
N LYS A 171 -26.79 -31.25 -9.12
CA LYS A 171 -27.51 -32.35 -8.48
C LYS A 171 -29.01 -32.33 -8.74
N ASN A 172 -29.64 -31.16 -8.69
CA ASN A 172 -31.09 -31.03 -8.73
C ASN A 172 -31.65 -30.90 -10.15
N TYR A 173 -30.86 -30.44 -11.12
CA TYR A 173 -31.36 -30.12 -12.47
C TYR A 173 -30.67 -30.89 -13.60
N ILE A 174 -29.43 -31.36 -13.39
CA ILE A 174 -28.70 -32.14 -14.41
C ILE A 174 -28.81 -33.63 -14.09
N VAL A 175 -28.42 -34.06 -12.88
CA VAL A 175 -28.39 -35.48 -12.48
C VAL A 175 -29.71 -36.23 -12.70
N PRO A 176 -30.90 -35.67 -12.42
CA PRO A 176 -32.16 -36.40 -12.61
C PRO A 176 -32.50 -36.70 -14.08
N ASN A 177 -31.89 -36.00 -15.02
CA ASN A 177 -32.15 -36.13 -16.46
C ASN A 177 -31.13 -37.02 -17.19
N LEU A 178 -30.21 -37.67 -16.47
CA LEU A 178 -29.14 -38.49 -17.01
C LEU A 178 -29.49 -39.99 -16.94
N SER A 179 -29.04 -40.77 -17.93
CA SER A 179 -29.16 -42.24 -17.89
C SER A 179 -28.24 -42.84 -16.81
N TYR A 180 -28.66 -43.95 -16.21
CA TYR A 180 -27.97 -44.65 -15.10
C TYR A 180 -26.50 -45.04 -15.41
N SER A 181 -26.11 -45.05 -16.70
CA SER A 181 -24.74 -45.31 -17.17
C SER A 181 -23.75 -44.16 -16.95
N GLN A 182 -24.21 -42.95 -16.60
CA GLN A 182 -23.33 -41.81 -16.31
C GLN A 182 -23.05 -41.74 -14.80
N LYS A 183 -21.80 -42.03 -14.39
CA LYS A 183 -21.38 -41.92 -12.99
C LYS A 183 -21.54 -40.47 -12.52
N LYS A 184 -22.33 -40.27 -11.44
CA LYS A 184 -22.60 -38.94 -10.86
C LYS A 184 -21.34 -38.11 -10.61
N GLU A 185 -20.24 -38.74 -10.19
CA GLU A 185 -18.94 -38.09 -9.96
C GLU A 185 -18.33 -37.46 -11.22
N TRP A 186 -18.52 -38.06 -12.39
CA TRP A 186 -17.99 -37.52 -13.65
C TRP A 186 -18.71 -36.24 -14.05
N VAL A 187 -20.02 -36.16 -13.80
CA VAL A 187 -20.83 -34.98 -14.14
C VAL A 187 -20.44 -33.78 -13.28
N TYR A 188 -20.20 -33.98 -11.98
CA TYR A 188 -19.71 -32.91 -11.11
C TYR A 188 -18.31 -32.44 -11.51
N ALA A 189 -17.41 -33.38 -11.80
CA ALA A 189 -16.05 -33.06 -12.25
C ALA A 189 -16.07 -32.28 -13.57
N GLU A 190 -16.91 -32.68 -14.54
CA GLU A 190 -17.06 -31.99 -15.81
C GLU A 190 -17.63 -30.58 -15.69
N GLU A 191 -18.60 -30.36 -14.81
CA GLU A 191 -19.19 -29.04 -14.59
C GLU A 191 -18.26 -28.11 -13.80
N ALA A 192 -17.45 -28.65 -12.88
CA ALA A 192 -16.39 -27.91 -12.22
C ALA A 192 -15.26 -27.55 -13.20
N ASP A 193 -14.86 -28.49 -14.07
CA ASP A 193 -13.83 -28.25 -15.07
C ASP A 193 -14.29 -27.25 -16.14
N LEU A 194 -15.58 -27.14 -16.44
CA LEU A 194 -16.12 -26.06 -17.28
C LEU A 194 -15.71 -24.68 -16.75
N LEU A 195 -15.88 -24.44 -15.45
CA LEU A 195 -15.52 -23.18 -14.81
C LEU A 195 -14.00 -22.97 -14.79
N ASN A 196 -13.23 -24.03 -14.53
CA ASN A 196 -11.77 -23.96 -14.55
C ASN A 196 -11.24 -23.61 -15.94
N ILE A 197 -11.79 -24.22 -17.00
CA ILE A 197 -11.42 -23.93 -18.38
C ILE A 197 -11.76 -22.48 -18.73
N VAL A 198 -12.96 -22.03 -18.39
CA VAL A 198 -13.42 -20.66 -18.68
C VAL A 198 -12.54 -19.61 -17.98
N LEU A 199 -12.16 -19.85 -16.73
CA LEU A 199 -11.43 -18.88 -15.92
C LEU A 199 -9.90 -18.98 -16.06
N PHE A 200 -9.36 -20.19 -15.99
CA PHE A 200 -7.91 -20.46 -15.92
C PHE A 200 -7.33 -21.05 -17.22
N GLY A 201 -8.17 -21.47 -18.16
CA GLY A 201 -7.74 -22.05 -19.44
C GLY A 201 -7.31 -23.52 -19.37
N CYS A 202 -7.48 -24.19 -18.22
CA CYS A 202 -7.10 -25.59 -18.05
C CYS A 202 -8.05 -26.33 -17.10
N THR A 203 -8.04 -27.67 -17.19
CA THR A 203 -8.75 -28.53 -16.22
C THR A 203 -7.95 -28.71 -14.94
N ALA A 204 -8.62 -29.17 -13.88
CA ALA A 204 -7.95 -29.50 -12.62
C ALA A 204 -6.86 -30.57 -12.82
N LYS A 205 -7.07 -31.52 -13.74
CA LYS A 205 -6.08 -32.56 -14.07
C LYS A 205 -4.84 -31.97 -14.75
N GLN A 206 -5.05 -31.17 -15.81
CA GLN A 206 -3.94 -30.52 -16.54
C GLN A 206 -3.11 -29.62 -15.62
N TRP A 207 -3.77 -28.92 -14.69
CA TRP A 207 -3.07 -28.09 -13.72
C TRP A 207 -2.18 -28.92 -12.77
N ARG A 208 -2.68 -30.04 -12.25
CA ARG A 208 -1.90 -30.93 -11.36
C ARG A 208 -0.68 -31.51 -12.08
N GLU A 209 -0.85 -31.94 -13.32
CA GLU A 209 0.24 -32.49 -14.15
C GLU A 209 1.32 -31.45 -14.42
N ALA A 210 0.94 -30.18 -14.63
CA ALA A 210 1.88 -29.08 -14.82
C ALA A 210 2.52 -28.55 -13.52
N ASN A 211 2.01 -28.90 -12.34
CA ASN A 211 2.46 -28.35 -11.05
C ASN A 211 2.74 -29.44 -9.99
N PRO A 212 3.59 -30.44 -10.28
CA PRO A 212 3.79 -31.60 -9.40
C PRO A 212 4.30 -31.24 -8.00
N GLU A 213 5.23 -30.28 -7.89
CA GLU A 213 5.77 -29.85 -6.59
C GLU A 213 4.73 -29.19 -5.67
N ARG A 214 3.73 -28.51 -6.25
CA ARG A 214 2.66 -27.85 -5.49
C ARG A 214 1.60 -28.84 -5.04
N VAL A 215 1.31 -29.82 -5.88
CA VAL A 215 0.42 -30.94 -5.52
C VAL A 215 1.01 -31.73 -4.35
N LEU A 216 2.33 -31.92 -4.29
CA LEU A 216 3.00 -32.54 -3.14
C LEU A 216 2.81 -31.74 -1.84
N LYS A 217 2.61 -30.42 -1.92
CA LYS A 217 2.29 -29.55 -0.78
C LYS A 217 0.79 -29.49 -0.46
N GLY A 218 -0.04 -30.26 -1.17
CA GLY A 218 -1.49 -30.28 -1.00
C GLY A 218 -2.22 -29.08 -1.62
N GLU A 219 -1.55 -28.27 -2.45
CA GLU A 219 -2.15 -27.10 -3.09
C GLU A 219 -2.97 -27.49 -4.33
N ASN A 220 -4.02 -26.70 -4.61
CA ASN A 220 -4.81 -26.78 -5.84
C ASN A 220 -4.80 -25.46 -6.63
N ILE A 221 -5.38 -25.47 -7.83
CA ILE A 221 -5.44 -24.31 -8.74
C ILE A 221 -6.05 -23.04 -8.09
N ARG A 222 -7.01 -23.20 -7.16
CA ARG A 222 -7.64 -22.09 -6.44
C ARG A 222 -6.75 -21.54 -5.32
N ASP A 223 -5.79 -22.32 -4.81
CA ASP A 223 -4.86 -21.89 -3.75
C ASP A 223 -3.77 -20.95 -4.26
N ILE A 224 -3.57 -20.90 -5.58
CA ILE A 224 -2.62 -19.98 -6.24
C ILE A 224 -3.34 -18.89 -7.05
N ALA A 225 -4.67 -18.90 -7.08
CA ALA A 225 -5.47 -17.93 -7.81
C ALA A 225 -5.35 -16.53 -7.17
N SER A 226 -5.43 -15.50 -8.01
CA SER A 226 -5.47 -14.12 -7.53
C SER A 226 -6.78 -13.78 -6.81
N ILE A 227 -6.81 -12.64 -6.10
CA ILE A 227 -8.03 -12.13 -5.45
C ILE A 227 -9.12 -11.89 -6.50
N ASN A 228 -8.75 -11.33 -7.66
CA ASN A 228 -9.65 -11.11 -8.78
C ASN A 228 -10.14 -12.43 -9.38
N GLU A 229 -9.27 -13.41 -9.59
CA GLU A 229 -9.68 -14.73 -10.12
C GLU A 229 -10.66 -15.44 -9.18
N LEU A 230 -10.44 -15.42 -7.87
CA LEU A 230 -11.39 -15.97 -6.88
C LEU A 230 -12.73 -15.23 -6.89
N ALA A 231 -12.71 -13.91 -7.07
CA ALA A 231 -13.93 -13.10 -7.21
C ALA A 231 -14.75 -13.53 -8.43
N ILE A 232 -14.09 -13.62 -9.58
CA ILE A 232 -14.72 -14.00 -10.84
C ILE A 232 -15.25 -15.43 -10.71
N LEU A 233 -14.48 -16.37 -10.15
CA LEU A 233 -14.92 -17.74 -9.93
C LEU A 233 -16.22 -17.83 -9.12
N THR A 234 -16.30 -17.07 -8.03
CA THR A 234 -17.47 -16.98 -7.15
C THR A 234 -18.72 -16.51 -7.92
N ASN A 235 -18.54 -15.55 -8.84
CA ASN A 235 -19.60 -15.07 -9.72
C ASN A 235 -19.99 -16.12 -10.79
N LEU A 236 -19.01 -16.79 -11.40
CA LEU A 236 -19.25 -17.84 -12.39
C LEU A 236 -19.99 -19.03 -11.79
N GLU A 237 -19.66 -19.45 -10.57
CA GLU A 237 -20.35 -20.53 -9.84
C GLU A 237 -21.84 -20.18 -9.66
N SER A 238 -22.15 -18.95 -9.24
CA SER A 238 -23.52 -18.47 -9.06
C SER A 238 -24.29 -18.31 -10.37
N LEU A 239 -23.64 -17.74 -11.39
CA LEU A 239 -24.23 -17.56 -12.71
C LEU A 239 -24.51 -18.91 -13.37
N ASN A 240 -23.54 -19.82 -13.37
CA ASN A 240 -23.70 -21.15 -13.96
C ASN A 240 -24.83 -21.93 -13.27
N ALA A 241 -24.95 -21.85 -11.94
CA ALA A 241 -26.07 -22.44 -11.21
C ALA A 241 -27.43 -21.92 -11.71
N THR A 242 -27.52 -20.62 -11.99
CA THR A 242 -28.73 -19.99 -12.53
C THR A 242 -29.01 -20.42 -13.97
N LEU A 243 -27.99 -20.48 -14.82
CA LEU A 243 -28.12 -20.93 -16.21
C LEU A 243 -28.55 -22.41 -16.30
N ILE A 244 -28.06 -23.24 -15.37
CA ILE A 244 -28.48 -24.65 -15.21
C ILE A 244 -29.97 -24.73 -14.86
N LYS A 245 -30.43 -23.92 -13.88
CA LYS A 245 -31.86 -23.86 -13.51
C LYS A 245 -32.75 -23.45 -14.68
N ASN A 246 -32.26 -22.55 -15.52
CA ASN A 246 -32.94 -22.09 -16.73
C ASN A 246 -32.83 -23.07 -17.91
N LYS A 247 -32.25 -24.27 -17.70
CA LYS A 247 -32.13 -25.35 -18.68
C LYS A 247 -31.33 -24.99 -19.94
N LEU A 248 -30.40 -24.03 -19.85
CA LEU A 248 -29.49 -23.73 -20.96
C LEU A 248 -28.50 -24.88 -21.18
N ASN A 249 -28.19 -25.16 -22.44
CA ASN A 249 -27.25 -26.22 -22.77
C ASN A 249 -25.81 -25.82 -22.45
N LYS A 250 -24.91 -26.81 -22.30
CA LYS A 250 -23.51 -26.61 -21.88
C LYS A 250 -22.74 -25.64 -22.79
N LYS A 251 -23.00 -25.67 -24.10
CA LYS A 251 -22.32 -24.82 -25.10
C LYS A 251 -22.73 -23.35 -24.96
N GLU A 252 -24.01 -23.09 -24.75
CA GLU A 252 -24.53 -21.74 -24.50
C GLU A 252 -24.01 -21.19 -23.18
N ARG A 253 -24.03 -22.00 -22.12
CA ARG A 253 -23.49 -21.63 -20.80
C ARG A 253 -22.02 -21.27 -20.91
N PHE A 254 -21.21 -22.07 -21.61
CA PHE A 254 -19.80 -21.77 -21.81
C PHE A 254 -19.55 -20.40 -22.43
N ARG A 255 -20.30 -20.03 -23.49
CA ARG A 255 -20.14 -18.72 -24.14
C ARG A 255 -20.46 -17.58 -23.19
N ILE A 256 -21.59 -17.65 -22.48
CA ILE A 256 -22.01 -16.62 -21.52
C ILE A 256 -20.97 -16.45 -20.41
N LEU A 257 -20.47 -17.56 -19.86
CA LEU A 257 -19.48 -17.55 -18.80
C LEU A 257 -18.14 -16.96 -19.30
N LEU A 258 -17.72 -17.29 -20.53
CA LEU A 258 -16.49 -16.77 -21.11
C LEU A 258 -16.54 -15.26 -21.33
N ASP A 259 -17.65 -14.75 -21.84
CA ASP A 259 -17.84 -13.30 -22.05
C ASP A 259 -17.82 -12.56 -20.70
N MET A 260 -18.49 -13.10 -19.67
CA MET A 260 -18.45 -12.58 -18.30
C MET A 260 -17.03 -12.51 -17.73
N VAL A 261 -16.19 -13.54 -17.95
CA VAL A 261 -14.79 -13.51 -17.49
C VAL A 261 -14.02 -12.38 -18.15
N LYS A 262 -14.17 -12.18 -19.47
CA LYS A 262 -13.45 -11.12 -20.19
C LYS A 262 -13.81 -9.74 -19.66
N GLU A 263 -15.11 -9.47 -19.47
CA GLU A 263 -15.59 -8.19 -18.95
C GLU A 263 -15.11 -7.93 -17.51
N GLN A 264 -15.22 -8.95 -16.64
CA GLN A 264 -14.81 -8.80 -15.25
C GLN A 264 -13.29 -8.67 -15.08
N ARG A 265 -12.48 -9.41 -15.84
CA ARG A 265 -11.01 -9.25 -15.83
C ARG A 265 -10.62 -7.84 -16.23
N GLN A 266 -11.15 -7.34 -17.36
CA GLN A 266 -10.85 -5.99 -17.85
C GLN A 266 -11.21 -4.89 -16.84
N THR A 267 -12.28 -5.09 -16.06
CA THR A 267 -12.74 -4.10 -15.07
C THR A 267 -11.94 -4.19 -13.77
N LEU A 268 -11.76 -5.39 -13.23
CA LEU A 268 -11.12 -5.61 -11.93
C LEU A 268 -9.61 -5.35 -11.97
N ASP A 269 -8.94 -5.69 -13.08
CA ASP A 269 -7.50 -5.50 -13.23
C ASP A 269 -7.13 -4.00 -13.36
N LYS A 270 -8.07 -3.14 -13.79
CA LYS A 270 -7.88 -1.68 -13.84
C LYS A 270 -8.00 -0.99 -12.48
N ILE A 271 -8.77 -1.57 -11.55
CA ILE A 271 -9.06 -0.95 -10.26
C ILE A 271 -7.90 -1.15 -9.29
N ASP A 272 -7.37 -2.37 -9.21
CA ASP A 272 -6.24 -2.69 -8.33
C ASP A 272 -5.43 -3.84 -8.94
N TYR A 273 -4.30 -3.49 -9.56
CA TYR A 273 -3.39 -4.46 -10.17
C TYR A 273 -2.87 -5.47 -9.15
N ILE A 274 -2.64 -5.08 -7.89
CA ILE A 274 -2.11 -5.97 -6.85
C ILE A 274 -3.06 -7.15 -6.62
N LYS A 275 -4.37 -6.95 -6.79
CA LYS A 275 -5.39 -8.00 -6.67
C LYS A 275 -5.43 -8.99 -7.83
N SER A 276 -4.79 -8.66 -8.96
CA SER A 276 -4.61 -9.55 -10.11
C SER A 276 -3.42 -10.50 -9.94
N ILE A 277 -2.53 -10.23 -8.98
CA ILE A 277 -1.32 -11.02 -8.75
C ILE A 277 -1.67 -12.37 -8.11
N LYS A 278 -1.09 -13.44 -8.66
CA LYS A 278 -1.25 -14.80 -8.13
C LYS A 278 -0.49 -14.95 -6.82
N LYS A 279 -1.13 -15.52 -5.80
CA LYS A 279 -0.50 -15.75 -4.50
C LYS A 279 0.49 -16.93 -4.60
N LEU A 280 1.77 -16.62 -4.74
CA LEU A 280 2.83 -17.64 -4.85
C LEU A 280 3.38 -18.06 -3.49
N LYS A 281 3.38 -17.13 -2.53
CA LYS A 281 3.82 -17.23 -1.13
C LYS A 281 3.01 -16.24 -0.28
N ASP A 282 3.10 -16.32 1.04
CA ASP A 282 2.36 -15.39 1.91
C ASP A 282 2.82 -13.92 1.79
N SER A 283 4.08 -13.69 1.43
CA SER A 283 4.65 -12.35 1.19
C SER A 283 4.34 -11.77 -0.19
N THR A 284 3.70 -12.50 -1.12
CA THR A 284 3.64 -12.11 -2.54
C THR A 284 3.04 -10.72 -2.77
N PHE A 285 1.99 -10.34 -2.03
CA PHE A 285 1.39 -9.01 -2.17
C PHE A 285 2.31 -7.90 -1.62
N VAL A 286 3.12 -8.20 -0.60
CA VAL A 286 4.09 -7.25 0.00
C VAL A 286 5.27 -7.02 -0.92
N ASP A 287 5.82 -8.09 -1.47
CA ASP A 287 7.02 -8.05 -2.31
C ASP A 287 6.74 -7.25 -3.60
N GLU A 288 5.54 -7.39 -4.18
CA GLU A 288 5.15 -6.67 -5.39
C GLU A 288 4.83 -5.19 -5.12
N GLN A 289 4.25 -4.86 -3.97
CA GLN A 289 4.10 -3.46 -3.54
C GLN A 289 5.45 -2.77 -3.35
N GLN A 290 6.45 -3.47 -2.77
CA GLN A 290 7.78 -2.90 -2.58
C GLN A 290 8.41 -2.50 -3.92
N LYS A 291 8.29 -3.34 -4.96
CA LYS A 291 8.79 -3.02 -6.30
C LYS A 291 8.19 -1.72 -6.86
N ILE A 292 6.89 -1.50 -6.66
CA ILE A 292 6.19 -0.28 -7.11
C ILE A 292 6.72 0.96 -6.38
N ILE A 293 7.02 0.83 -5.08
CA ILE A 293 7.50 1.95 -4.25
C ILE A 293 8.97 2.26 -4.53
N THR A 294 9.81 1.25 -4.78
CA THR A 294 11.26 1.43 -5.01
C THR A 294 11.62 1.89 -6.42
N ASP A 295 10.70 1.78 -7.38
CA ASP A 295 10.93 2.13 -8.80
C ASP A 295 9.64 2.71 -9.44
N PRO A 296 9.30 3.98 -9.14
CA PRO A 296 8.07 4.62 -9.63
C PRO A 296 7.99 4.77 -11.16
N GLU A 297 9.12 4.65 -11.90
CA GLU A 297 9.13 4.69 -13.36
C GLU A 297 8.54 3.41 -14.00
N ASN A 298 8.55 2.28 -13.28
CA ASN A 298 7.98 1.02 -13.75
C ASN A 298 6.44 1.00 -13.68
N ASP A 299 5.84 1.74 -12.74
CA ASP A 299 4.38 1.85 -12.60
C ASP A 299 3.74 2.59 -13.80
N ILE A 300 4.48 3.52 -14.42
CA ILE A 300 4.09 4.21 -15.65
C ILE A 300 4.19 3.27 -16.86
N LYS A 301 5.19 2.38 -16.91
CA LYS A 301 5.34 1.40 -18.01
C LYS A 301 4.30 0.28 -17.95
N ASN A 302 3.88 -0.15 -16.76
CA ASN A 302 2.86 -1.18 -16.60
C ASN A 302 1.44 -0.67 -16.91
N LYS A 303 1.16 0.63 -16.67
CA LYS A 303 -0.09 1.27 -17.10
C LYS A 303 -0.18 1.49 -18.62
N ASN A 304 0.95 1.53 -19.32
CA ASN A 304 1.04 1.82 -20.76
C ASN A 304 1.25 0.58 -21.65
N LYS A 305 1.10 -0.65 -21.12
CA LYS A 305 1.23 -1.91 -21.87
C LYS A 305 -0.08 -2.68 -22.12
N THR A 306 -1.21 -2.06 -21.84
CA THR A 306 -2.55 -2.49 -22.32
C THR A 306 -3.07 -1.52 -23.35
#